data_AF-F9FNH2-F1
#
_entry.id   AF-F9FNH2-F1
#
_cell.length_a   1.000
_cell.length_b   1.000
_cell.length_c   1.000
_cell.angle_alpha   90.00
_cell.angle_beta   90.00
_cell.angle_gamma   90.00
#
_symmetry.space_group_name_H-M   'P 1'
#
loop_
_entity.id
_entity.type
_entity.pdbx_description
1 polymer ?
#
loop_
_entity_poly.entity_id
_entity_poly.type
_entity_poly.pdbx_seq_one_letter_code
_entity_poly.pdbx_strand_id
1 'polypeptide(L)'
;ILLGGTPMRVIFSQIWKVLVVAHLKDDRPTLSFIDPESGVNVATAANKDKQPSDYISGLGHPGDRIFGLYEWTYVKDGKLFPFIIVTTQHGRLMIVSVTALKPESDDGPTRKLQYWTRYKKKGFAEPIYTVVGDDVGLLFCVGKVLHWEVLDLAEKKLKPMKQFRLDSPATTLRVEGTKACVLTAQHSLQVIDLNVESENSDPSIIHSDRVTRFTGHVIEMGDSEEEPGKWPLSVISTAQAGFAGVWIPWSQRHKEFEVVVTGSLPTSIRRFRKGHTRPFWSAVDRQRRYNTLFSTADQADILGVSIDGSLHQFSLIGLDLWRFLRLIQNLAYQDKKICPFVRNSQSLRDSDPGMDLDPELEPQRFREMMHIDGDLLKRCLDMSALEELVLIGDGIDLFCEYLDGIDDGIYTEGFRETGSQGRKKYIELGYEILEYVLTLAI
;
A
#
# COMPACT_ATOMS: atom_id res chain seq x y z
N ILE A 1 21.16 -1.44 13.74
CA ILE A 1 20.26 -1.28 14.91
C ILE A 1 20.07 -2.64 15.56
N LEU A 2 20.53 -2.85 16.79
CA LEU A 2 20.32 -4.10 17.54
C LEU A 2 19.18 -3.89 18.55
N LEU A 3 18.05 -4.57 18.36
CA LEU A 3 16.86 -4.41 19.21
C LEU A 3 16.87 -5.34 20.44
N GLY A 4 17.66 -6.42 20.41
CA GLY A 4 17.66 -7.45 21.46
C GLY A 4 16.32 -8.20 21.58
N GLY A 5 15.55 -8.28 20.49
CA GLY A 5 14.22 -8.87 20.44
C GLY A 5 13.69 -8.98 19.01
N THR A 6 12.53 -9.60 18.83
CA THR A 6 11.89 -9.76 17.51
C THR A 6 10.98 -8.56 17.21
N PRO A 7 11.28 -7.73 16.19
CA PRO A 7 10.42 -6.62 15.81
C PRO A 7 9.09 -7.14 15.26
N MET A 8 8.00 -6.50 15.68
CA MET A 8 6.64 -6.88 15.25
C MET A 8 5.94 -5.77 14.48
N ARG A 9 6.15 -4.51 14.89
CA ARG A 9 5.65 -3.31 14.20
C ARG A 9 6.66 -2.18 14.33
N VAL A 10 6.69 -1.32 13.33
CA VAL A 10 7.48 -0.09 13.34
C VAL A 10 6.66 1.04 12.74
N ILE A 11 6.78 2.22 13.32
CA ILE A 11 6.31 3.49 12.76
C ILE A 11 7.41 4.53 12.93
N PHE A 12 7.47 5.49 12.02
CA PHE A 12 8.24 6.71 12.24
C PHE A 12 7.32 7.75 12.86
N SER A 13 7.63 8.21 14.08
CA SER A 13 6.88 9.31 14.69
C SER A 13 7.33 10.62 14.07
N GLN A 14 6.40 11.35 13.44
CA GLN A 14 6.76 12.63 12.82
C GLN A 14 7.04 13.72 13.85
N ILE A 15 6.41 13.61 15.02
CA ILE A 15 6.49 14.60 16.10
C ILE A 15 7.76 14.37 16.92
N TRP A 16 8.05 13.11 17.21
CA TRP A 16 9.24 12.74 17.95
C TRP A 16 10.42 12.39 17.06
N LYS A 17 10.34 12.45 15.73
CA LYS A 17 11.46 12.18 14.79
C LYS A 17 12.29 10.95 15.16
N VAL A 18 11.62 9.86 15.54
CA VAL A 18 12.22 8.59 15.97
C VAL A 18 11.43 7.42 15.39
N LEU A 19 12.10 6.29 15.22
CA LEU A 19 11.47 5.01 14.91
C LEU A 19 10.90 4.41 16.20
N VAL A 20 9.58 4.35 16.32
CA VAL A 20 8.93 3.62 17.40
C VAL A 20 8.79 2.17 16.96
N VAL A 21 9.49 1.28 17.64
CA VAL A 21 9.51 -0.15 17.35
C VAL A 21 8.81 -0.90 18.47
N ALA A 22 7.73 -1.60 18.13
CA ALA A 22 7.15 -2.61 18.98
C ALA A 22 7.84 -3.95 18.72
N HIS A 23 8.39 -4.55 19.76
CA HIS A 23 9.13 -5.81 19.64
C HIS A 23 8.90 -6.72 20.85
N LEU A 24 9.20 -7.99 20.66
CA LEU A 24 9.12 -9.03 21.68
C LEU A 24 10.53 -9.30 22.22
N LYS A 25 10.75 -9.02 23.50
CA LYS A 25 12.02 -9.26 24.21
C LYS A 25 11.76 -10.21 25.36
N ASP A 26 12.46 -11.34 25.41
CA ASP A 26 12.30 -12.36 26.46
C ASP A 26 10.83 -12.79 26.65
N ASP A 27 10.13 -13.00 25.54
CA ASP A 27 8.68 -13.33 25.47
C ASP A 27 7.76 -12.25 26.08
N ARG A 28 8.23 -11.01 26.20
CA ARG A 28 7.48 -9.88 26.74
C ARG A 28 7.42 -8.74 25.73
N PRO A 29 6.22 -8.23 25.40
CA PRO A 29 6.10 -7.15 24.43
C PRO A 29 6.52 -5.82 25.05
N THR A 30 7.31 -5.04 24.32
CA THR A 30 7.77 -3.72 24.74
C THR A 30 7.92 -2.76 23.56
N LEU A 31 8.26 -1.50 23.85
CA LEU A 31 8.55 -0.47 22.87
C LEU A 31 10.00 -0.01 22.98
N SER A 32 10.58 0.38 21.84
CA SER A 32 11.83 1.13 21.78
C SER A 32 11.66 2.31 20.83
N PHE A 33 12.30 3.42 21.16
CA PHE A 33 12.26 4.64 20.37
C PHE A 33 13.68 4.86 19.86
N ILE A 34 13.92 4.43 18.64
CA ILE A 34 15.25 4.42 18.04
C ILE A 34 15.45 5.73 17.28
N ASP A 35 16.52 6.42 17.63
CA ASP A 35 16.99 7.55 16.85
C ASP A 35 17.50 7.06 15.48
N PRO A 36 16.95 7.54 14.35
CA PRO A 36 17.27 7.01 13.03
C PRO A 36 18.73 7.26 12.62
N GLU A 37 19.37 8.29 13.16
CA GLU A 37 20.76 8.65 12.85
C GLU A 37 21.76 7.78 13.62
N SER A 38 21.65 7.73 14.94
CA SER A 38 22.57 6.96 15.78
C SER A 38 22.22 5.48 15.91
N GLY A 39 20.96 5.11 15.65
CA GLY A 39 20.45 3.76 15.88
C GLY A 39 20.28 3.38 17.36
N VAL A 40 20.39 4.34 18.28
CA VAL A 40 20.30 4.14 19.73
C VAL A 40 18.86 4.33 20.24
N ASN A 41 18.46 3.56 21.25
CA ASN A 41 17.19 3.79 21.94
C ASN A 41 17.27 5.04 22.83
N VAL A 42 16.48 6.06 22.51
CA VAL A 42 16.46 7.36 23.21
C VAL A 42 15.31 7.51 24.20
N ALA A 43 14.49 6.47 24.42
CA ALA A 43 13.36 6.55 25.36
C ALA A 43 13.37 5.50 26.47
N THR A 44 12.91 5.92 27.64
CA THR A 44 12.68 5.05 28.81
C THR A 44 11.20 4.93 29.15
N ALA A 45 10.78 3.73 29.52
CA ALA A 45 9.42 3.47 29.98
C ALA A 45 9.23 4.03 31.40
N ALA A 46 8.02 4.48 31.68
CA ALA A 46 7.62 4.96 33.00
C ALA A 46 6.23 4.45 33.42
N ASN A 47 6.04 4.38 34.73
CA ASN A 47 4.73 4.11 35.32
C ASN A 47 3.81 5.35 35.25
N LYS A 48 2.59 5.24 35.79
CA LYS A 48 1.62 6.35 35.78
C LYS A 48 2.10 7.58 36.57
N ASP A 49 2.95 7.37 37.56
CA ASP A 49 3.56 8.40 38.40
C ASP A 49 4.85 8.95 37.79
N LYS A 50 5.14 8.61 36.52
CA LYS A 50 6.33 9.00 35.75
C LYS A 50 7.67 8.54 36.33
N GLN A 51 7.65 7.52 37.19
CA GLN A 51 8.86 6.88 37.66
C GLN A 51 9.35 5.86 36.63
N PRO A 52 10.68 5.73 36.42
CA PRO A 52 11.24 4.73 35.52
C PRO A 52 10.73 3.32 35.82
N SER A 53 10.46 2.56 34.77
CA SER A 53 10.01 1.17 34.87
C SER A 53 10.51 0.38 33.65
N ASP A 54 10.63 -0.94 33.80
CA ASP A 54 11.00 -1.81 32.67
C ASP A 54 9.93 -1.83 31.58
N TYR A 55 8.66 -1.68 31.97
CA TYR A 55 7.50 -1.73 31.07
C TYR A 55 6.43 -0.71 31.46
N ILE A 56 5.77 -0.13 30.46
CA ILE A 56 4.57 0.69 30.69
C ILE A 56 3.37 -0.17 31.10
N SER A 57 2.41 0.43 31.80
CA SER A 57 1.21 -0.29 32.25
C SER A 57 0.44 -0.90 31.07
N GLY A 58 0.32 -2.22 31.05
CA GLY A 58 -0.39 -2.97 30.00
C GLY A 58 0.51 -3.72 29.03
N LEU A 59 1.82 -3.48 29.05
CA LEU A 59 2.85 -4.25 28.34
C LEU A 59 3.67 -5.12 29.31
N GLY A 60 4.66 -5.86 28.81
CA GLY A 60 5.56 -6.67 29.63
C GLY A 60 5.01 -8.00 30.15
N HIS A 61 3.81 -8.40 29.71
CA HIS A 61 3.19 -9.66 30.13
C HIS A 61 3.73 -10.82 29.28
N PRO A 62 4.20 -11.92 29.89
CA PRO A 62 4.68 -13.10 29.15
C PRO A 62 3.62 -13.66 28.20
N GLY A 63 4.06 -14.13 27.03
CA GLY A 63 3.22 -14.69 25.98
C GLY A 63 2.39 -13.68 25.20
N ASP A 64 2.30 -12.41 25.62
CA ASP A 64 1.51 -11.36 24.96
C ASP A 64 2.25 -10.77 23.74
N ARG A 65 1.50 -10.22 22.78
CA ARG A 65 2.05 -9.68 21.53
C ARG A 65 1.36 -8.38 21.12
N ILE A 66 2.14 -7.40 20.70
CA ILE A 66 1.63 -6.17 20.07
C ILE A 66 1.25 -6.43 18.61
N PHE A 67 -0.02 -6.21 18.26
CA PHE A 67 -0.55 -6.38 16.91
C PHE A 67 -0.73 -5.05 16.17
N GLY A 68 -0.97 -3.96 16.89
CA GLY A 68 -1.14 -2.62 16.34
C GLY A 68 -0.21 -1.61 16.99
N LEU A 69 0.34 -0.72 16.17
CA LEU A 69 1.18 0.40 16.57
C LEU A 69 0.90 1.57 15.62
N TYR A 70 0.36 2.67 16.16
CA TYR A 70 -0.10 3.81 15.38
C TYR A 70 0.26 5.12 16.09
N GLU A 71 0.41 6.20 15.33
CA GLU A 71 0.49 7.56 15.85
C GLU A 71 -0.90 8.20 15.70
N TRP A 72 -1.43 8.78 16.78
CA TRP A 72 -2.70 9.50 16.79
C TRP A 72 -2.43 10.94 17.24
N THR A 73 -2.76 11.88 16.35
CA THR A 73 -2.58 13.31 16.57
C THR A 73 -3.94 13.91 16.93
N TYR A 74 -4.24 13.96 18.22
CA TYR A 74 -5.52 14.49 18.70
C TYR A 74 -5.43 16.02 18.83
N VAL A 75 -6.30 16.76 18.14
CA VAL A 75 -6.32 18.24 18.21
C VAL A 75 -7.51 18.69 19.04
N LYS A 76 -7.26 19.52 20.05
CA LYS A 76 -8.29 20.11 20.91
C LYS A 76 -7.98 21.57 21.20
N ASP A 77 -8.94 22.45 20.98
CA ASP A 77 -8.81 23.90 21.24
C ASP A 77 -7.55 24.49 20.58
N GLY A 78 -7.23 24.04 19.36
CA GLY A 78 -6.01 24.40 18.63
C GLY A 78 -4.70 23.79 19.18
N LYS A 79 -4.75 23.01 20.26
CA LYS A 79 -3.60 22.30 20.84
C LYS A 79 -3.51 20.88 20.32
N LEU A 80 -2.31 20.50 19.93
CA LEU A 80 -2.00 19.19 19.38
C LEU A 80 -1.47 18.26 20.48
N PHE A 81 -2.06 17.09 20.60
CA PHE A 81 -1.70 16.05 21.56
C PHE A 81 -1.24 14.79 20.82
N PRO A 82 0.09 14.54 20.75
CA PRO A 82 0.63 13.34 20.14
C PRO A 82 0.46 12.13 21.05
N PHE A 83 -0.21 11.11 20.55
CA PHE A 83 -0.32 9.82 21.22
C PHE A 83 0.24 8.70 20.35
N ILE A 84 0.84 7.71 21.01
CA ILE A 84 1.11 6.41 20.39
C ILE A 84 0.00 5.46 20.84
N ILE A 85 -0.67 4.82 19.89
CA ILE A 85 -1.66 3.78 20.16
C ILE A 85 -0.98 2.42 20.03
N VAL A 86 -1.15 1.60 21.07
CA VAL A 86 -0.63 0.23 21.10
C VAL A 86 -1.77 -0.72 21.36
N THR A 87 -1.88 -1.77 20.53
CA THR A 87 -2.87 -2.83 20.72
C THR A 87 -2.24 -4.21 20.78
N THR A 88 -2.86 -5.11 21.55
CA THR A 88 -2.30 -6.44 21.78
C THR A 88 -3.22 -7.59 21.34
N GLN A 89 -2.66 -8.79 21.24
CA GLN A 89 -3.37 -10.01 20.88
C GLN A 89 -4.48 -10.37 21.88
N HIS A 90 -4.36 -9.94 23.15
CA HIS A 90 -5.34 -10.16 24.20
C HIS A 90 -6.28 -8.96 24.39
N GLY A 91 -6.55 -8.21 23.32
CA GLY A 91 -7.59 -7.18 23.33
C GLY A 91 -7.30 -6.01 24.25
N ARG A 92 -6.04 -5.62 24.44
CA ARG A 92 -5.71 -4.39 25.17
C ARG A 92 -5.52 -3.25 24.18
N LEU A 93 -6.12 -2.11 24.47
CA LEU A 93 -5.86 -0.85 23.76
C LEU A 93 -5.24 0.13 24.75
N MET A 94 -4.07 0.67 24.38
CA MET A 94 -3.33 1.62 25.20
C MET A 94 -3.09 2.90 24.42
N ILE A 95 -3.39 4.02 25.07
CA ILE A 95 -2.98 5.36 24.63
C ILE A 95 -1.72 5.69 25.43
N VAL A 96 -0.61 5.84 24.74
CA VAL A 96 0.72 6.09 25.30
C VAL A 96 1.09 7.55 25.04
N SER A 97 1.50 8.24 26.10
CA SER A 97 2.07 9.58 26.02
C SER A 97 3.59 9.51 26.03
N VAL A 98 4.20 10.47 25.36
CA VAL A 98 5.65 10.63 25.27
C VAL A 98 5.99 12.08 25.63
N THR A 99 7.08 12.30 26.34
CA THR A 99 7.61 13.63 26.63
C THR A 99 9.12 13.64 26.50
N ALA A 100 9.67 14.78 26.05
CA ALA A 100 11.10 15.03 26.15
C ALA A 100 11.50 15.31 27.61
N LEU A 101 12.61 14.72 28.04
CA LEU A 101 13.29 15.04 29.28
C LEU A 101 14.38 16.06 28.99
N LYS A 102 14.64 16.96 29.95
CA LYS A 102 15.80 17.85 29.87
C LYS A 102 17.06 17.00 30.04
N PRO A 103 18.10 17.17 29.20
CA PRO A 103 19.37 16.49 29.41
C PRO A 103 19.98 16.95 30.74
N GLU A 104 20.36 16.01 31.59
CA GLU A 104 20.99 16.29 32.90
C GLU A 104 22.50 16.54 32.80
N SER A 105 23.12 16.24 31.65
CA SER A 105 24.55 16.37 31.39
C SER A 105 24.86 16.50 29.89
N ASP A 106 25.91 17.23 29.52
CA ASP A 106 26.38 17.38 28.12
C ASP A 106 26.93 16.07 27.51
N ASP A 107 27.20 15.04 28.33
CA ASP A 107 27.82 13.78 27.92
C ASP A 107 26.80 12.64 27.64
N GLY A 108 25.50 12.96 27.64
CA GLY A 108 24.42 12.00 27.36
C GLY A 108 23.95 12.04 25.90
N PRO A 109 23.07 11.10 25.47
CA PRO A 109 22.39 11.25 24.18
C PRO A 109 21.71 12.62 24.16
N THR A 110 21.94 13.38 23.09
CA THR A 110 21.43 14.75 22.86
C THR A 110 19.92 14.86 23.07
N ARG A 111 19.22 13.72 22.99
CA ARG A 111 17.79 13.58 23.20
C ARG A 111 17.47 12.43 24.16
N LYS A 112 16.68 12.72 25.20
CA LYS A 112 16.05 11.71 26.07
C LYS A 112 14.54 11.88 26.08
N LEU A 113 13.82 10.79 25.86
CA LEU A 113 12.37 10.72 25.91
C LEU A 113 11.93 9.83 27.07
N GLN A 114 10.75 10.11 27.60
CA GLN A 114 10.06 9.24 28.56
C GLN A 114 8.66 8.94 28.03
N TYR A 115 8.20 7.70 28.15
CA TYR A 115 6.87 7.31 27.71
C TYR A 115 6.11 6.49 28.75
N TRP A 116 4.80 6.68 28.82
CA TRP A 116 3.94 5.98 29.78
C TRP A 116 2.51 5.79 29.25
N THR A 117 1.82 4.79 29.79
CA THR A 117 0.41 4.54 29.46
C THR A 117 -0.48 5.60 30.12
N ARG A 118 -1.11 6.45 29.31
CA ARG A 118 -2.08 7.45 29.78
C ARG A 118 -3.45 6.84 30.02
N TYR A 119 -3.91 6.02 29.09
CA TYR A 119 -5.19 5.33 29.17
C TYR A 119 -5.02 3.89 28.69
N LYS A 120 -5.77 2.97 29.32
CA LYS A 120 -5.77 1.55 28.98
C LYS A 120 -7.18 1.02 29.03
N LYS A 121 -7.66 0.54 27.90
CA LYS A 121 -8.90 -0.23 27.80
C LYS A 121 -8.57 -1.72 27.84
N LYS A 122 -9.33 -2.47 28.63
CA LYS A 122 -9.20 -3.91 28.86
C LYS A 122 -10.60 -4.52 28.91
N GLY A 123 -10.68 -5.84 28.89
CA GLY A 123 -11.94 -6.59 28.99
C GLY A 123 -12.38 -7.22 27.67
N PHE A 124 -11.65 -6.99 26.58
CA PHE A 124 -11.83 -7.71 25.35
C PHE A 124 -11.10 -9.07 25.43
N ALA A 125 -11.76 -10.13 24.95
CA ALA A 125 -11.18 -11.47 24.87
C ALA A 125 -10.50 -11.75 23.52
N GLU A 126 -10.79 -10.93 22.51
CA GLU A 126 -10.30 -11.07 21.14
C GLU A 126 -9.23 -10.03 20.79
N PRO A 127 -8.35 -10.32 19.81
CA PRO A 127 -7.28 -9.42 19.38
C PRO A 127 -7.81 -8.13 18.76
N ILE A 128 -7.00 -7.07 18.89
CA ILE A 128 -7.21 -5.80 18.17
C ILE A 128 -6.08 -5.62 17.16
N TYR A 129 -6.38 -5.88 15.88
CA TYR A 129 -5.38 -5.83 14.81
C TYR A 129 -5.12 -4.43 14.28
N THR A 130 -6.14 -3.57 14.29
CA THR A 130 -6.08 -2.25 13.68
C THR A 130 -6.88 -1.22 14.42
N VAL A 131 -6.37 0.02 14.40
CA VAL A 131 -6.96 1.21 15.00
C VAL A 131 -6.72 2.37 14.06
N VAL A 132 -7.70 3.25 13.93
CA VAL A 132 -7.55 4.57 13.35
C VAL A 132 -8.11 5.59 14.33
N GLY A 133 -7.40 6.69 14.52
CA GLY A 133 -7.88 7.81 15.32
C GLY A 133 -8.38 8.92 14.41
N ASP A 134 -9.46 9.57 14.81
CA ASP A 134 -10.01 10.76 14.16
C ASP A 134 -9.88 11.97 15.11
N ASP A 135 -10.60 13.04 14.81
CA ASP A 135 -10.62 14.28 15.60
C ASP A 135 -11.38 14.16 16.92
N VAL A 136 -12.27 13.17 17.06
CA VAL A 136 -13.15 13.01 18.23
C VAL A 136 -12.78 11.79 19.09
N GLY A 137 -12.11 10.79 18.54
CA GLY A 137 -11.93 9.49 19.18
C GLY A 137 -11.17 8.47 18.34
N LEU A 138 -11.50 7.20 18.57
CA LEU A 138 -10.85 6.04 17.97
C LEU A 138 -11.89 5.09 17.37
N LEU A 139 -11.57 4.58 16.18
CA LEU A 139 -12.25 3.47 15.54
C LEU A 139 -11.30 2.26 15.53
N PHE A 140 -11.71 1.14 16.11
CA PHE A 140 -10.89 -0.07 16.21
C PHE A 140 -11.73 -1.33 16.11
N CYS A 141 -11.12 -2.44 15.68
CA CYS A 141 -11.81 -3.71 15.56
C CYS A 141 -11.31 -4.71 16.60
N VAL A 142 -12.22 -5.26 17.40
CA VAL A 142 -11.99 -6.35 18.36
C VAL A 142 -12.61 -7.61 17.77
N GLY A 143 -11.81 -8.60 17.42
CA GLY A 143 -12.33 -9.80 16.75
C GLY A 143 -13.10 -9.43 15.49
N LYS A 144 -14.42 -9.59 15.49
CA LYS A 144 -15.32 -9.22 14.38
C LYS A 144 -16.17 -7.97 14.64
N VAL A 145 -15.96 -7.25 15.73
CA VAL A 145 -16.77 -6.09 16.10
C VAL A 145 -15.94 -4.83 15.91
N LEU A 146 -16.42 -3.94 15.04
CA LEU A 146 -15.90 -2.60 14.88
C LEU A 146 -16.50 -1.72 16.00
N HIS A 147 -15.64 -1.09 16.79
CA HIS A 147 -15.99 -0.18 17.87
C HIS A 147 -15.60 1.23 17.47
N TRP A 148 -16.55 2.14 17.54
CA TRP A 148 -16.30 3.57 17.46
C TRP A 148 -16.50 4.18 18.84
N GLU A 149 -15.46 4.78 19.39
CA GLU A 149 -15.48 5.36 20.72
C GLU A 149 -14.93 6.78 20.72
N VAL A 150 -15.66 7.69 21.34
CA VAL A 150 -15.31 9.11 21.43
C VAL A 150 -14.56 9.37 22.73
N LEU A 151 -13.54 10.23 22.67
CA LEU A 151 -12.80 10.64 23.85
C LEU A 151 -13.61 11.63 24.68
N ASP A 152 -14.16 11.16 25.80
CA ASP A 152 -14.75 12.03 26.80
C ASP A 152 -13.65 12.79 27.55
N LEU A 153 -13.66 14.10 27.42
CA LEU A 153 -12.66 15.00 27.99
C LEU A 153 -12.85 15.27 29.48
N ALA A 154 -14.08 15.17 29.98
CA ALA A 154 -14.38 15.33 31.40
C ALA A 154 -13.88 14.10 32.17
N GLU A 155 -14.18 12.91 31.66
CA GLU A 155 -13.78 11.65 32.27
C GLU A 155 -12.37 11.19 31.88
N LYS A 156 -11.80 11.77 30.80
CA LYS A 156 -10.53 11.37 30.19
C LYS A 156 -10.53 9.89 29.79
N LYS A 157 -11.63 9.42 29.22
CA LYS A 157 -11.87 8.02 28.84
C LYS A 157 -12.56 7.93 27.49
N LEU A 158 -12.33 6.83 26.79
CA LEU A 158 -13.09 6.50 25.58
C LEU A 158 -14.46 5.95 25.98
N LYS A 159 -15.53 6.60 25.47
CA LYS A 159 -16.92 6.20 25.64
C LYS A 159 -17.44 5.55 24.35
N PRO A 160 -18.12 4.39 24.44
CA PRO A 160 -18.73 3.78 23.26
C PRO A 160 -19.73 4.71 22.60
N MET A 161 -19.61 4.88 21.28
CA MET A 161 -20.56 5.65 20.47
C MET A 161 -21.38 4.69 19.60
N LYS A 162 -20.73 3.89 18.76
CA LYS A 162 -21.40 2.88 17.91
C LYS A 162 -20.58 1.60 17.79
N GLN A 163 -21.27 0.52 17.44
CA GLN A 163 -20.65 -0.76 17.13
C GLN A 163 -21.23 -1.34 15.85
N PHE A 164 -20.42 -2.08 15.10
CA PHE A 164 -20.85 -2.75 13.89
C PHE A 164 -20.17 -4.13 13.77
N ARG A 165 -20.92 -5.17 13.42
CA ARG A 165 -20.39 -6.52 13.29
C ARG A 165 -19.97 -6.79 11.84
N LEU A 166 -18.71 -7.19 11.67
CA LEU A 166 -18.10 -7.59 10.41
C LEU A 166 -18.17 -9.12 10.23
N ASP A 167 -18.01 -9.58 8.99
CA ASP A 167 -17.95 -11.02 8.67
C ASP A 167 -16.61 -11.67 9.09
N SER A 168 -15.53 -10.88 9.05
CA SER A 168 -14.20 -11.27 9.50
C SER A 168 -13.44 -10.09 10.12
N PRO A 169 -12.38 -10.34 10.91
CA PRO A 169 -11.62 -9.28 11.56
C PRO A 169 -11.08 -8.24 10.58
N ALA A 170 -11.12 -6.96 10.98
CA ALA A 170 -10.48 -5.90 10.22
C ALA A 170 -8.95 -5.99 10.36
N THR A 171 -8.24 -5.85 9.24
CA THR A 171 -6.78 -5.84 9.17
C THR A 171 -6.24 -4.43 8.90
N THR A 172 -7.01 -3.59 8.22
CA THR A 172 -6.71 -2.17 7.97
C THR A 172 -7.99 -1.35 8.09
N LEU A 173 -7.87 -0.17 8.69
CA LEU A 173 -8.96 0.80 8.82
C LEU A 173 -8.51 2.15 8.27
N ARG A 174 -9.44 2.86 7.62
CA ARG A 174 -9.33 4.26 7.27
C ARG A 174 -10.69 4.93 7.46
N VAL A 175 -10.69 6.18 7.90
CA VAL A 175 -11.90 7.00 8.01
C VAL A 175 -11.78 8.17 7.05
N GLU A 176 -12.86 8.45 6.33
CA GLU A 176 -12.99 9.56 5.39
C GLU A 176 -14.36 10.22 5.61
N GLY A 177 -14.36 11.33 6.35
CA GLY A 177 -15.58 11.96 6.84
C GLY A 177 -16.42 10.98 7.67
N THR A 178 -17.66 10.74 7.25
CA THR A 178 -18.59 9.83 7.94
C THR A 178 -18.44 8.36 7.54
N LYS A 179 -17.51 8.03 6.65
CA LYS A 179 -17.36 6.69 6.08
C LYS A 179 -16.10 6.01 6.59
N ALA A 180 -16.22 4.75 6.95
CA ALA A 180 -15.11 3.90 7.31
C ALA A 180 -14.81 2.90 6.18
N CYS A 181 -13.60 2.94 5.66
CA CYS A 181 -13.07 1.92 4.76
C CYS A 181 -12.40 0.83 5.61
N VAL A 182 -12.95 -0.37 5.55
CA VAL A 182 -12.57 -1.51 6.39
C VAL A 182 -12.07 -2.63 5.51
N LEU A 183 -10.76 -2.88 5.54
CA LEU A 183 -10.19 -4.07 4.93
C LEU A 183 -10.35 -5.23 5.92
N THR A 184 -11.00 -6.30 5.50
CA THR A 184 -11.24 -7.48 6.32
C THR A 184 -10.34 -8.64 5.91
N ALA A 185 -9.99 -9.51 6.86
CA ALA A 185 -9.06 -10.61 6.62
C ALA A 185 -9.52 -11.60 5.53
N GLN A 186 -10.83 -11.78 5.34
CA GLN A 186 -11.39 -12.83 4.47
C GLN A 186 -12.47 -12.35 3.49
N HIS A 187 -13.01 -11.13 3.64
CA HIS A 187 -14.16 -10.65 2.86
C HIS A 187 -13.85 -9.36 2.09
N SER A 188 -12.59 -9.17 1.69
CA SER A 188 -12.15 -7.98 0.96
C SER A 188 -12.37 -6.66 1.73
N LEU A 189 -12.39 -5.55 1.00
CA LEU A 189 -12.68 -4.21 1.46
C LEU A 189 -14.20 -3.97 1.56
N GLN A 190 -14.62 -3.26 2.59
CA GLN A 190 -16.00 -2.81 2.80
C GLN A 190 -16.00 -1.32 3.14
N VAL A 191 -17.00 -0.57 2.68
CA VAL A 191 -17.22 0.82 3.06
C VAL A 191 -18.48 0.88 3.91
N ILE A 192 -18.32 1.36 5.14
CA ILE A 192 -19.38 1.45 6.14
C ILE A 192 -19.70 2.93 6.35
N ASP A 193 -20.98 3.29 6.23
CA ASP A 193 -21.46 4.58 6.67
C ASP A 193 -21.69 4.52 8.19
N LEU A 194 -20.95 5.33 8.94
CA LEU A 194 -21.05 5.39 10.39
C LEU A 194 -22.31 6.18 10.84
N ASN A 195 -22.99 6.86 9.91
CA ASN A 195 -24.19 7.65 10.18
C ASN A 195 -23.97 8.64 11.34
N VAL A 196 -22.84 9.36 11.33
CA VAL A 196 -22.35 10.20 12.44
C VAL A 196 -23.39 11.24 12.90
N GLU A 197 -24.18 11.77 11.98
CA GLU A 197 -25.17 12.82 12.24
C GLU A 197 -26.41 12.36 13.00
N SER A 198 -26.64 11.03 13.07
CA SER A 198 -27.78 10.45 13.78
C SER A 198 -27.29 9.39 14.76
N GLU A 199 -27.37 9.71 16.06
CA GLU A 199 -27.01 8.76 17.13
C GLU A 199 -27.87 7.49 17.08
N ASN A 200 -29.12 7.61 16.62
CA ASN A 200 -30.08 6.50 16.56
C ASN A 200 -29.98 5.64 15.28
N SER A 201 -29.19 6.07 14.29
CA SER A 201 -29.05 5.33 13.04
C SER A 201 -27.91 4.33 13.14
N ASP A 202 -28.21 3.05 12.90
CA ASP A 202 -27.20 2.00 12.92
C ASP A 202 -26.19 2.17 11.77
N PRO A 203 -24.90 1.89 11.98
CA PRO A 203 -23.94 1.85 10.89
C PRO A 203 -24.35 0.80 9.84
N SER A 204 -24.08 1.08 8.57
CA SER A 204 -24.47 0.17 7.49
C SER A 204 -23.40 0.07 6.41
N ILE A 205 -23.26 -1.11 5.80
CA ILE A 205 -22.39 -1.29 4.64
C ILE A 205 -23.06 -0.60 3.44
N ILE A 206 -22.34 0.34 2.83
CA ILE A 206 -22.79 1.06 1.65
C ILE A 206 -22.09 0.60 0.37
N HIS A 207 -20.89 0.03 0.48
CA HIS A 207 -20.18 -0.57 -0.63
C HIS A 207 -19.38 -1.79 -0.18
N SER A 208 -19.24 -2.75 -1.07
CA SER A 208 -18.49 -3.98 -0.85
C SER A 208 -17.94 -4.51 -2.16
N ASP A 209 -16.92 -5.34 -2.06
CA ASP A 209 -16.44 -6.12 -3.19
C ASP A 209 -17.47 -7.18 -3.60
N ARG A 210 -17.44 -7.57 -4.88
CA ARG A 210 -18.26 -8.66 -5.44
C ARG A 210 -17.76 -10.03 -5.01
N VAL A 211 -16.48 -10.11 -4.64
CA VAL A 211 -15.80 -11.36 -4.35
C VAL A 211 -15.17 -11.32 -2.96
N THR A 212 -15.12 -12.49 -2.33
CA THR A 212 -14.37 -12.69 -1.09
C THR A 212 -12.89 -12.81 -1.39
N ARG A 213 -12.05 -12.09 -0.63
CA ARG A 213 -10.60 -12.11 -0.78
C ARG A 213 -9.94 -12.31 0.58
N PHE A 214 -8.94 -13.18 0.62
CA PHE A 214 -8.02 -13.26 1.76
C PHE A 214 -7.01 -12.13 1.63
N THR A 215 -7.19 -11.05 2.39
CA THR A 215 -6.45 -9.80 2.16
C THR A 215 -5.22 -9.67 3.04
N GLY A 216 -4.21 -8.96 2.52
CA GLY A 216 -3.03 -8.54 3.27
C GLY A 216 -3.13 -7.07 3.70
N HIS A 217 -3.12 -6.15 2.73
CA HIS A 217 -3.13 -4.71 2.94
C HIS A 217 -3.82 -3.99 1.78
N VAL A 218 -4.24 -2.75 2.00
CA VAL A 218 -4.83 -1.89 0.96
C VAL A 218 -4.13 -0.54 0.91
N ILE A 219 -4.03 0.06 -0.27
CA ILE A 219 -3.57 1.43 -0.46
C ILE A 219 -4.32 2.10 -1.60
N GLU A 220 -4.42 3.42 -1.56
CA GLU A 220 -4.95 4.21 -2.66
C GLU A 220 -3.85 4.66 -3.61
N MET A 221 -4.11 4.46 -4.90
CA MET A 221 -3.27 4.87 -6.02
C MET A 221 -4.05 5.75 -6.98
N GLY A 222 -3.38 6.73 -7.55
CA GLY A 222 -3.92 7.69 -8.52
C GLY A 222 -4.36 9.00 -7.88
N ASP A 223 -4.59 9.98 -8.74
CA ASP A 223 -5.00 11.33 -8.39
C ASP A 223 -6.41 11.64 -8.93
N SER A 224 -7.16 12.41 -8.17
CA SER A 224 -8.58 12.74 -8.42
C SER A 224 -8.82 13.73 -9.57
N GLU A 225 -7.78 14.38 -10.08
CA GLU A 225 -7.92 15.50 -11.02
C GLU A 225 -8.29 15.09 -12.45
N GLU A 226 -8.09 13.84 -12.86
CA GLU A 226 -8.28 13.41 -14.26
C GLU A 226 -9.74 13.08 -14.61
N GLU A 227 -10.45 12.40 -13.70
CA GLU A 227 -11.88 12.07 -13.87
C GLU A 227 -12.58 12.05 -12.49
N PRO A 228 -13.43 13.04 -12.18
CA PRO A 228 -14.16 13.09 -10.93
C PRO A 228 -14.99 11.82 -10.69
N GLY A 229 -14.71 11.10 -9.60
CA GLY A 229 -15.54 9.99 -9.13
C GLY A 229 -15.06 8.58 -9.49
N LYS A 230 -13.99 8.41 -10.27
CA LYS A 230 -13.32 7.10 -10.47
C LYS A 230 -12.06 6.95 -9.63
N TRP A 231 -11.32 8.02 -9.41
CA TRP A 231 -10.11 8.01 -8.61
C TRP A 231 -10.40 8.35 -7.14
N PRO A 232 -9.60 7.85 -6.18
CA PRO A 232 -8.44 6.96 -6.36
C PRO A 232 -8.81 5.47 -6.54
N LEU A 233 -7.89 4.70 -7.11
CA LEU A 233 -7.94 3.24 -7.19
C LEU A 233 -7.51 2.62 -5.86
N SER A 234 -8.33 1.75 -5.28
CA SER A 234 -7.95 0.97 -4.11
C SER A 234 -7.24 -0.32 -4.53
N VAL A 235 -5.94 -0.42 -4.25
CA VAL A 235 -5.11 -1.59 -4.55
C VAL A 235 -5.01 -2.47 -3.31
N ILE A 236 -5.54 -3.69 -3.42
CA ILE A 236 -5.67 -4.68 -2.35
C ILE A 236 -4.71 -5.83 -2.63
N SER A 237 -3.82 -6.16 -1.70
CA SER A 237 -3.00 -7.36 -1.78
C SER A 237 -3.73 -8.56 -1.19
N THR A 238 -3.45 -9.75 -1.72
CA THR A 238 -4.00 -11.00 -1.22
C THR A 238 -2.92 -11.89 -0.60
N ALA A 239 -3.37 -12.79 0.28
CA ALA A 239 -2.49 -13.77 0.93
C ALA A 239 -1.92 -14.80 -0.07
N GLN A 240 -2.60 -15.02 -1.21
CA GLN A 240 -2.16 -15.93 -2.27
C GLN A 240 -1.22 -15.27 -3.29
N ALA A 241 -0.44 -14.28 -2.87
CA ALA A 241 0.45 -13.51 -3.76
C ALA A 241 -0.26 -12.86 -4.97
N GLY A 242 -1.54 -12.52 -4.82
CA GLY A 242 -2.29 -11.76 -5.81
C GLY A 242 -2.50 -10.31 -5.39
N PHE A 243 -3.02 -9.52 -6.30
CA PHE A 243 -3.58 -8.21 -5.99
C PHE A 243 -4.79 -7.88 -6.87
N ALA A 244 -5.58 -6.91 -6.43
CA ALA A 244 -6.69 -6.35 -7.19
C ALA A 244 -6.74 -4.84 -7.03
N GLY A 245 -6.93 -4.12 -8.13
CA GLY A 245 -7.28 -2.71 -8.14
C GLY A 245 -8.78 -2.56 -8.33
N VAL A 246 -9.44 -1.86 -7.40
CA VAL A 246 -10.89 -1.65 -7.42
C VAL A 246 -11.24 -0.17 -7.28
N TRP A 247 -12.24 0.28 -8.05
CA TRP A 247 -12.86 1.58 -7.87
C TRP A 247 -14.07 1.48 -6.95
N ILE A 248 -14.15 2.43 -6.03
CA ILE A 248 -15.28 2.59 -5.11
C ILE A 248 -16.24 3.59 -5.76
N PRO A 249 -17.50 3.22 -6.03
CA PRO A 249 -18.46 4.09 -6.71
C PRO A 249 -19.05 5.10 -5.72
N TRP A 250 -18.24 6.05 -5.25
CA TRP A 250 -18.59 7.01 -4.19
C TRP A 250 -19.88 7.80 -4.45
N SER A 251 -20.23 8.02 -5.72
CA SER A 251 -21.45 8.72 -6.14
C SER A 251 -22.72 7.87 -6.11
N GLN A 252 -22.63 6.54 -5.94
CA GLN A 252 -23.74 5.60 -6.07
C GLN A 252 -23.82 4.64 -4.87
N ARG A 253 -24.58 5.03 -3.83
CA ARG A 253 -24.77 4.20 -2.63
C ARG A 253 -25.31 2.80 -2.96
N HIS A 254 -24.85 1.78 -2.23
CA HIS A 254 -25.25 0.37 -2.39
C HIS A 254 -24.82 -0.28 -3.71
N LYS A 255 -23.83 0.31 -4.40
CA LYS A 255 -23.20 -0.30 -5.56
C LYS A 255 -21.90 -1.00 -5.17
N GLU A 256 -21.70 -2.18 -5.75
CA GLU A 256 -20.49 -2.98 -5.58
C GLU A 256 -19.28 -2.31 -6.26
N PHE A 257 -18.08 -2.68 -5.81
CA PHE A 257 -16.86 -2.15 -6.43
C PHE A 257 -16.70 -2.58 -7.89
N GLU A 258 -16.08 -1.71 -8.67
CA GLU A 258 -15.67 -2.02 -10.04
C GLU A 258 -14.23 -2.53 -10.03
N VAL A 259 -14.02 -3.78 -10.44
CA VAL A 259 -12.68 -4.36 -10.53
C VAL A 259 -12.03 -3.93 -11.85
N VAL A 260 -10.92 -3.20 -11.74
CA VAL A 260 -10.19 -2.62 -12.87
C VAL A 260 -9.06 -3.54 -13.31
N VAL A 261 -8.30 -4.06 -12.34
CA VAL A 261 -7.13 -4.90 -12.58
C VAL A 261 -7.04 -5.99 -11.54
N THR A 262 -6.57 -7.16 -11.97
CA THR A 262 -6.15 -8.26 -11.09
C THR A 262 -4.84 -8.81 -11.60
N GLY A 263 -3.94 -9.19 -10.69
CA GLY A 263 -2.67 -9.77 -11.08
C GLY A 263 -2.12 -10.71 -10.03
N SER A 264 -1.10 -11.46 -10.44
CA SER A 264 -0.30 -12.33 -9.56
C SER A 264 1.10 -11.74 -9.43
N LEU A 265 1.67 -11.89 -8.26
CA LEU A 265 3.00 -11.45 -7.89
C LEU A 265 3.83 -12.68 -7.50
N PRO A 266 5.17 -12.60 -7.57
CA PRO A 266 6.03 -13.69 -7.12
C PRO A 266 5.81 -14.05 -5.65
N THR A 267 5.56 -13.04 -4.81
CA THR A 267 5.36 -13.19 -3.36
C THR A 267 4.24 -12.29 -2.84
N SER A 268 3.67 -12.66 -1.69
CA SER A 268 2.57 -11.90 -1.08
C SER A 268 3.07 -10.60 -0.45
N ILE A 269 2.46 -9.50 -0.87
CA ILE A 269 2.65 -8.17 -0.28
C ILE A 269 1.99 -8.13 1.09
N ARG A 270 2.84 -7.97 2.10
CA ARG A 270 2.44 -7.79 3.49
C ARG A 270 1.99 -6.37 3.77
N ARG A 271 2.62 -5.38 3.13
CA ARG A 271 2.30 -3.97 3.37
C ARG A 271 2.65 -3.07 2.20
N PHE A 272 1.70 -2.22 1.83
CA PHE A 272 1.96 -1.12 0.91
C PHE A 272 2.41 0.14 1.64
N ARG A 273 3.25 0.95 1.00
CA ARG A 273 3.76 2.23 1.49
C ARG A 273 3.86 3.25 0.37
N LYS A 274 3.55 4.50 0.71
CA LYS A 274 3.88 5.69 -0.09
C LYS A 274 5.27 6.17 0.34
N GLY A 275 6.09 6.56 -0.61
CA GLY A 275 7.38 7.17 -0.31
C GLY A 275 7.91 7.98 -1.49
N HIS A 276 8.49 9.14 -1.19
CA HIS A 276 9.31 9.89 -2.13
C HIS A 276 10.70 9.26 -2.14
N THR A 277 10.88 8.20 -2.92
CA THR A 277 12.13 7.43 -2.92
C THR A 277 13.11 7.88 -3.99
N ARG A 278 12.63 8.64 -4.99
CA ARG A 278 13.50 9.24 -6.02
C ARG A 278 14.38 10.36 -5.45
N PRO A 279 15.61 10.52 -5.95
CA PRO A 279 16.45 11.68 -5.63
C PRO A 279 15.76 13.00 -5.98
N PHE A 280 15.99 14.04 -5.18
CA PHE A 280 15.33 15.34 -5.32
C PHE A 280 15.44 15.92 -6.74
N TRP A 281 16.61 15.86 -7.38
CA TRP A 281 16.81 16.37 -8.74
C TRP A 281 16.02 15.61 -9.81
N SER A 282 15.72 14.32 -9.59
CA SER A 282 14.88 13.52 -10.49
C SER A 282 13.39 13.71 -10.22
N ALA A 283 13.02 14.02 -8.97
CA ALA A 283 11.64 14.24 -8.57
C ALA A 283 11.09 15.60 -9.05
N VAL A 284 11.93 16.65 -9.08
CA VAL A 284 11.51 18.03 -9.45
C VAL A 284 11.11 18.15 -10.92
N ASP A 285 11.71 17.35 -11.80
CA ASP A 285 11.44 17.41 -13.25
C ASP A 285 10.48 16.31 -13.73
N ARG A 286 9.73 15.71 -12.79
CA ARG A 286 8.81 14.62 -13.11
C ARG A 286 7.59 15.15 -13.86
N GLN A 287 7.69 15.17 -15.18
CA GLN A 287 6.56 15.40 -16.08
C GLN A 287 5.90 14.09 -16.47
N ARG A 288 4.58 14.11 -16.67
CA ARG A 288 3.87 12.99 -17.29
C ARG A 288 4.30 12.91 -18.75
N ARG A 289 5.10 11.92 -19.08
CA ARG A 289 5.50 11.60 -20.46
C ARG A 289 5.01 10.21 -20.80
N TYR A 290 4.77 9.98 -22.09
CA TYR A 290 4.42 8.67 -22.62
C TYR A 290 3.15 8.10 -22.00
N ASN A 291 2.14 8.93 -21.73
CA ASN A 291 0.90 8.52 -21.08
C ASN A 291 1.11 7.81 -19.72
N THR A 292 2.11 8.24 -18.94
CA THR A 292 2.29 7.82 -17.54
C THR A 292 1.41 8.61 -16.60
N LEU A 293 0.92 7.94 -15.54
CA LEU A 293 0.04 8.55 -14.53
C LEU A 293 0.79 8.67 -13.20
N PHE A 294 0.44 9.67 -12.41
CA PHE A 294 0.98 9.76 -11.05
C PHE A 294 0.32 8.73 -10.14
N SER A 295 1.14 7.97 -9.41
CA SER A 295 0.65 6.98 -8.45
C SER A 295 -0.03 7.61 -7.23
N THR A 296 0.21 8.90 -6.95
CA THR A 296 -0.45 9.68 -5.89
C THR A 296 -0.51 11.17 -6.26
N ALA A 297 -1.40 11.92 -5.61
CA ALA A 297 -1.50 13.38 -5.77
C ALA A 297 -0.20 14.13 -5.40
N ASP A 298 0.55 13.62 -4.41
CA ASP A 298 1.85 14.16 -4.00
C ASP A 298 3.05 13.55 -4.77
N GLN A 299 2.77 12.83 -5.87
CA GLN A 299 3.75 12.18 -6.75
C GLN A 299 4.72 11.20 -6.07
N ALA A 300 4.33 10.68 -4.90
CA ALA A 300 5.05 9.63 -4.20
C ALA A 300 4.95 8.30 -4.95
N ASP A 301 6.00 7.50 -4.86
CA ASP A 301 5.99 6.15 -5.39
C ASP A 301 5.27 5.20 -4.42
N ILE A 302 4.66 4.16 -4.97
CA ILE A 302 3.98 3.12 -4.20
C ILE A 302 4.85 1.88 -4.16
N LEU A 303 5.17 1.45 -2.95
CA LEU A 303 6.02 0.31 -2.68
C LEU A 303 5.24 -0.78 -1.95
N GLY A 304 5.38 -2.02 -2.41
CA GLY A 304 4.90 -3.22 -1.73
C GLY A 304 6.06 -3.96 -1.07
N VAL A 305 6.01 -4.12 0.25
CA VAL A 305 6.96 -4.95 0.99
C VAL A 305 6.38 -6.35 1.13
N SER A 306 7.08 -7.33 0.59
CA SER A 306 6.68 -8.74 0.60
C SER A 306 7.17 -9.49 1.83
N ILE A 307 6.63 -10.69 2.04
CA ILE A 307 6.93 -11.53 3.21
C ILE A 307 8.36 -12.09 3.23
N ASP A 308 8.96 -12.27 2.05
CA ASP A 308 10.34 -12.72 1.84
C ASP A 308 11.37 -11.58 1.92
N GLY A 309 10.90 -10.34 2.09
CA GLY A 309 11.73 -9.15 2.15
C GLY A 309 11.96 -8.46 0.80
N SER A 310 11.37 -8.96 -0.30
CA SER A 310 11.41 -8.23 -1.57
C SER A 310 10.61 -6.93 -1.49
N LEU A 311 11.02 -5.97 -2.32
CA LEU A 311 10.35 -4.69 -2.50
C LEU A 311 9.87 -4.60 -3.94
N HIS A 312 8.59 -4.30 -4.13
CA HIS A 312 7.96 -4.13 -5.43
C HIS A 312 7.52 -2.68 -5.61
N GLN A 313 7.78 -2.08 -6.76
CA GLN A 313 7.28 -0.75 -7.10
C GLN A 313 6.02 -0.87 -7.96
N PHE A 314 5.00 -0.09 -7.63
CA PHE A 314 3.75 0.00 -8.39
C PHE A 314 3.61 1.38 -9.02
N SER A 315 3.38 1.39 -10.33
CA SER A 315 3.18 2.59 -11.15
C SER A 315 1.85 2.50 -11.89
N LEU A 316 1.20 3.64 -12.07
CA LEU A 316 0.02 3.75 -12.91
C LEU A 316 0.41 4.23 -14.31
N ILE A 317 -0.21 3.63 -15.32
CA ILE A 317 0.00 3.96 -16.73
C ILE A 317 -1.36 4.09 -17.41
N GLY A 318 -1.42 4.96 -18.42
CA GLY A 318 -2.60 5.11 -19.26
C GLY A 318 -2.77 3.96 -20.25
N LEU A 319 -3.90 3.96 -20.95
CA LEU A 319 -4.29 2.85 -21.81
C LEU A 319 -3.41 2.68 -23.05
N ASP A 320 -2.90 3.77 -23.63
CA ASP A 320 -2.08 3.69 -24.84
C ASP A 320 -0.67 3.16 -24.51
N LEU A 321 -0.08 3.63 -23.41
CA LEU A 321 1.15 3.05 -22.89
C LEU A 321 0.96 1.59 -22.47
N TRP A 322 -0.16 1.25 -21.82
CA TRP A 322 -0.46 -0.14 -21.48
C TRP A 322 -0.50 -1.05 -22.70
N ARG A 323 -1.15 -0.62 -23.81
CA ARG A 323 -1.19 -1.39 -25.06
C ARG A 323 0.21 -1.67 -25.59
N PHE A 324 1.03 -0.63 -25.67
CA PHE A 324 2.41 -0.73 -26.12
C PHE A 324 3.24 -1.68 -25.25
N LEU A 325 3.24 -1.49 -23.93
CA LEU A 325 4.00 -2.33 -23.01
C LEU A 325 3.48 -3.77 -22.98
N ARG A 326 2.17 -3.96 -23.13
CA ARG A 326 1.57 -5.29 -23.18
C ARG A 326 1.96 -6.05 -24.43
N LEU A 327 2.08 -5.37 -25.58
CA LEU A 327 2.60 -5.97 -26.80
C LEU A 327 4.01 -6.51 -26.59
N ILE A 328 4.91 -5.70 -26.01
CA ILE A 328 6.29 -6.13 -25.72
C ILE A 328 6.28 -7.36 -24.80
N GLN A 329 5.46 -7.35 -23.75
CA GLN A 329 5.32 -8.49 -22.85
C GLN A 329 4.79 -9.74 -23.57
N ASN A 330 3.79 -9.61 -24.45
CA ASN A 330 3.25 -10.71 -25.25
C ASN A 330 4.32 -11.29 -26.20
N LEU A 331 5.10 -10.43 -26.86
CA LEU A 331 6.23 -10.85 -27.71
C LEU A 331 7.31 -11.56 -26.88
N ALA A 332 7.65 -11.01 -25.71
CA ALA A 332 8.67 -11.57 -24.82
C ALA A 332 8.28 -12.96 -24.27
N TYR A 333 6.98 -13.26 -24.14
CA TYR A 333 6.53 -14.60 -23.77
C TYR A 333 6.78 -15.65 -24.86
N GLN A 334 6.93 -15.25 -26.13
CA GLN A 334 7.27 -16.14 -27.23
C GLN A 334 8.78 -16.43 -27.31
N ASP A 335 9.61 -15.57 -26.74
CA ASP A 335 11.06 -15.72 -26.76
C ASP A 335 11.56 -16.58 -25.58
N LYS A 336 12.10 -17.76 -25.90
CA LYS A 336 12.62 -18.71 -24.90
C LYS A 336 13.88 -18.23 -24.17
N LYS A 337 14.66 -17.30 -24.74
CA LYS A 337 15.84 -16.73 -24.08
C LYS A 337 15.40 -15.76 -22.98
N ILE A 338 14.38 -14.94 -23.25
CA ILE A 338 13.84 -13.97 -22.29
C ILE A 338 12.98 -14.68 -21.23
N CYS A 339 12.17 -15.64 -21.67
CA CYS A 339 11.17 -16.35 -20.88
C CYS A 339 11.38 -17.87 -20.90
N PRO A 340 12.48 -18.39 -20.31
CA PRO A 340 12.81 -19.82 -20.37
C PRO A 340 11.82 -20.72 -19.62
N PHE A 341 11.06 -20.16 -18.68
CA PHE A 341 10.15 -20.90 -17.79
C PHE A 341 8.67 -20.65 -18.05
N VAL A 342 8.32 -19.96 -19.14
CA VAL A 342 6.91 -19.86 -19.54
C VAL A 342 6.49 -21.26 -19.99
N ARG A 343 5.94 -22.02 -19.05
CA ARG A 343 5.07 -23.15 -19.39
C ARG A 343 3.98 -22.56 -20.25
N ASN A 344 3.80 -23.06 -21.48
CA ASN A 344 2.65 -22.78 -22.33
C ASN A 344 1.39 -22.70 -21.46
N SER A 345 0.98 -21.51 -21.04
CA SER A 345 -0.26 -21.30 -20.28
C SER A 345 -1.48 -21.42 -21.20
N GLN A 346 -1.24 -21.67 -22.49
CA GLN A 346 -2.20 -22.21 -23.45
C GLN A 346 -2.41 -23.74 -23.31
N SER A 347 -1.66 -24.45 -22.46
CA SER A 347 -1.88 -25.90 -22.21
C SER A 347 -3.07 -26.24 -21.29
N LEU A 348 -3.94 -25.27 -20.99
CA LEU A 348 -5.27 -25.53 -20.41
C LEU A 348 -6.40 -25.58 -21.45
N ARG A 349 -6.06 -25.55 -22.74
CA ARG A 349 -6.96 -26.01 -23.80
C ARG A 349 -6.29 -27.19 -24.49
N ASP A 350 -6.64 -28.40 -24.07
CA ASP A 350 -6.46 -29.63 -24.86
C ASP A 350 -7.20 -29.47 -26.19
N SER A 351 -6.59 -28.78 -27.14
CA SER A 351 -7.09 -28.65 -28.51
C SER A 351 -5.94 -28.97 -29.44
N ASP A 352 -6.03 -30.16 -30.01
CA ASP A 352 -5.49 -30.62 -31.30
C ASP A 352 -4.05 -30.21 -31.69
N PRO A 353 -3.09 -31.15 -31.85
CA PRO A 353 -1.70 -30.87 -32.23
C PRO A 353 -1.49 -30.38 -33.68
N GLY A 354 -2.48 -29.70 -34.28
CA GLY A 354 -2.48 -29.30 -35.68
C GLY A 354 -3.02 -27.90 -35.99
N MET A 355 -3.36 -27.08 -34.98
CA MET A 355 -3.60 -25.65 -35.21
C MET A 355 -2.34 -24.86 -34.90
N ASP A 356 -1.70 -24.35 -35.96
CA ASP A 356 -0.81 -23.19 -35.88
C ASP A 356 -1.65 -22.00 -35.38
N LEU A 357 -1.80 -21.90 -34.06
CA LEU A 357 -2.39 -20.73 -33.44
C LEU A 357 -1.37 -19.61 -33.57
N ASP A 358 -1.67 -18.63 -34.43
CA ASP A 358 -0.93 -17.38 -34.45
C ASP A 358 -0.82 -16.83 -33.02
N PRO A 359 0.36 -16.34 -32.62
CA PRO A 359 0.53 -15.79 -31.28
C PRO A 359 -0.46 -14.65 -31.10
N GLU A 360 -1.23 -14.68 -30.01
CA GLU A 360 -2.17 -13.61 -29.67
C GLU A 360 -1.39 -12.38 -29.19
N LEU A 361 -0.98 -11.54 -30.15
CA LEU A 361 -0.14 -10.37 -29.93
C LEU A 361 -0.94 -9.17 -29.42
N GLU A 362 -2.18 -9.01 -29.89
CA GLU A 362 -3.02 -7.86 -29.56
C GLU A 362 -3.42 -7.84 -28.07
N PRO A 363 -3.19 -6.72 -27.36
CA PRO A 363 -3.62 -6.55 -25.98
C PRO A 363 -5.15 -6.55 -25.82
N GLN A 364 -5.68 -7.54 -25.10
CA GLN A 364 -7.09 -7.59 -24.73
C GLN A 364 -7.34 -6.92 -23.37
N ARG A 365 -8.42 -6.16 -23.25
CA ARG A 365 -8.80 -5.41 -22.04
C ARG A 365 -9.45 -6.29 -20.96
N PHE A 366 -8.90 -7.48 -20.73
CA PHE A 366 -9.28 -8.32 -19.61
C PHE A 366 -8.58 -7.86 -18.33
N ARG A 367 -9.25 -7.99 -17.18
CA ARG A 367 -8.75 -7.49 -15.89
C ARG A 367 -7.42 -8.12 -15.50
N GLU A 368 -7.22 -9.38 -15.86
CA GLU A 368 -6.02 -10.18 -15.67
C GLU A 368 -4.86 -9.73 -16.57
N MET A 369 -5.17 -8.98 -17.63
CA MET A 369 -4.20 -8.47 -18.60
C MET A 369 -3.82 -7.00 -18.37
N MET A 370 -4.51 -6.30 -17.47
CA MET A 370 -4.24 -4.89 -17.15
C MET A 370 -2.96 -4.67 -16.31
N HIS A 371 -2.32 -5.74 -15.84
CA HIS A 371 -1.02 -5.69 -15.17
C HIS A 371 0.12 -5.97 -16.15
N ILE A 372 1.20 -5.17 -16.03
CA ILE A 372 2.44 -5.31 -16.80
C ILE A 372 3.56 -5.77 -15.86
N ASP A 373 4.31 -6.78 -16.28
CA ASP A 373 5.47 -7.31 -15.55
C ASP A 373 6.72 -6.48 -15.88
N GLY A 374 7.07 -5.56 -14.98
CA GLY A 374 8.25 -4.71 -15.12
C GLY A 374 9.58 -5.47 -15.13
N ASP A 375 9.67 -6.61 -14.43
CA ASP A 375 10.90 -7.42 -14.38
C ASP A 375 11.14 -8.13 -15.72
N LEU A 376 10.06 -8.53 -16.39
CA LEU A 376 10.13 -9.04 -17.76
C LEU A 376 10.56 -7.95 -18.74
N LEU A 377 9.96 -6.76 -18.68
CA LEU A 377 10.34 -5.65 -19.55
C LEU A 377 11.79 -5.21 -19.32
N LYS A 378 12.26 -5.23 -18.06
CA LYS A 378 13.66 -4.93 -17.72
C LYS A 378 14.61 -5.93 -18.36
N ARG A 379 14.27 -7.23 -18.40
CA ARG A 379 15.05 -8.23 -19.14
C ARG A 379 15.10 -7.94 -20.64
N CYS A 380 13.98 -7.53 -21.25
CA CYS A 380 13.96 -7.15 -22.66
C CYS A 380 14.90 -5.96 -22.94
N LEU A 381 14.92 -4.97 -22.05
CA LEU A 381 15.81 -3.81 -22.13
C LEU A 381 17.28 -4.21 -21.97
N ASP A 382 17.62 -4.99 -20.95
CA ASP A 382 19.00 -5.41 -20.65
C ASP A 382 19.60 -6.30 -21.75
N MET A 383 18.77 -7.04 -22.47
CA MET A 383 19.18 -7.90 -23.57
C MET A 383 19.17 -7.20 -24.93
N SER A 384 18.73 -5.93 -24.99
CA SER A 384 18.47 -5.22 -26.24
C SER A 384 17.65 -6.09 -27.22
N ALA A 385 16.53 -6.61 -26.71
CA ALA A 385 15.74 -7.62 -27.42
C ALA A 385 14.66 -7.05 -28.36
N LEU A 386 14.34 -5.76 -28.33
CA LEU A 386 13.23 -5.20 -29.11
C LEU A 386 13.39 -5.42 -30.61
N GLU A 387 14.62 -5.31 -31.15
CA GLU A 387 14.91 -5.54 -32.57
C GLU A 387 14.52 -6.96 -33.03
N GLU A 388 14.78 -7.96 -32.19
CA GLU A 388 14.44 -9.36 -32.46
C GLU A 388 12.95 -9.62 -32.20
N LEU A 389 12.41 -9.09 -31.10
CA LEU A 389 11.03 -9.35 -30.68
C LEU A 389 10.00 -8.81 -31.67
N VAL A 390 10.17 -7.60 -32.20
CA VAL A 390 9.20 -7.00 -33.13
C VAL A 390 9.16 -7.72 -34.49
N LEU A 391 10.10 -8.62 -34.79
CA LEU A 391 10.07 -9.43 -36.01
C LEU A 391 9.13 -10.65 -35.91
N ILE A 392 8.55 -10.91 -34.74
CA ILE A 392 7.65 -12.04 -34.52
C ILE A 392 6.25 -11.66 -35.02
N GLY A 393 5.75 -12.40 -36.02
CA GLY A 393 4.41 -12.19 -36.59
C GLY A 393 4.20 -10.74 -37.07
N ASP A 394 3.02 -10.18 -36.79
CA ASP A 394 2.67 -8.78 -37.08
C ASP A 394 3.24 -7.79 -36.04
N GLY A 395 4.22 -8.23 -35.24
CA GLY A 395 4.75 -7.48 -34.10
C GLY A 395 5.25 -6.08 -34.46
N ILE A 396 5.88 -5.90 -35.63
CA ILE A 396 6.44 -4.60 -36.04
C ILE A 396 5.36 -3.58 -36.39
N ASP A 397 4.29 -4.02 -37.06
CA ASP A 397 3.19 -3.14 -37.47
C ASP A 397 2.40 -2.68 -36.25
N LEU A 398 2.07 -3.61 -35.35
CA LEU A 398 1.44 -3.31 -34.07
C LEU A 398 2.31 -2.42 -33.18
N PHE A 399 3.62 -2.64 -33.18
CA PHE A 399 4.57 -1.84 -32.40
C PHE A 399 4.59 -0.38 -32.87
N CYS A 400 4.59 -0.16 -34.19
CA CYS A 400 4.53 1.20 -34.75
C CYS A 400 3.15 1.84 -34.51
N GLU A 401 2.06 1.10 -34.71
CA GLU A 401 0.70 1.58 -34.45
C GLU A 401 0.50 2.01 -32.99
N TYR A 402 0.95 1.20 -32.03
CA TYR A 402 0.78 1.53 -30.61
C TYR A 402 1.65 2.69 -30.16
N LEU A 403 2.87 2.84 -30.72
CA LEU A 403 3.68 4.02 -30.48
C LEU A 403 3.06 5.29 -31.07
N ASP A 404 2.43 5.20 -32.25
CA ASP A 404 1.69 6.33 -32.84
C ASP A 404 0.47 6.75 -32.02
N GLY A 405 -0.06 5.87 -31.17
CA GLY A 405 -1.17 6.18 -30.25
C GLY A 405 -0.75 6.85 -28.94
N ILE A 406 0.55 6.87 -28.59
CA ILE A 406 1.01 7.45 -27.33
C ILE A 406 1.02 8.98 -27.43
N ASP A 407 0.35 9.64 -26.47
CA ASP A 407 0.22 11.10 -26.38
C ASP A 407 -0.16 11.72 -27.75
N ASP A 408 -1.15 11.13 -28.43
CA ASP A 408 -1.64 11.55 -29.76
C ASP A 408 -0.56 11.60 -30.87
N GLY A 409 0.49 10.78 -30.76
CA GLY A 409 1.51 10.60 -31.79
C GLY A 409 2.60 11.67 -31.80
N ILE A 410 2.67 12.53 -30.77
CA ILE A 410 3.64 13.63 -30.69
C ILE A 410 5.09 13.15 -30.80
N TYR A 411 5.40 11.94 -30.34
CA TYR A 411 6.76 11.39 -30.38
C TYR A 411 7.14 10.68 -31.68
N THR A 412 6.18 10.39 -32.56
CA THR A 412 6.40 9.61 -33.80
C THR A 412 6.17 10.43 -35.07
N GLU A 413 5.95 11.73 -34.94
CA GLU A 413 5.72 12.64 -36.06
C GLU A 413 6.86 12.53 -37.09
N GLY A 414 6.49 12.25 -38.35
CA GLY A 414 7.43 12.10 -39.46
C GLY A 414 8.25 10.80 -39.48
N PHE A 415 8.02 9.84 -38.58
CA PHE A 415 8.77 8.56 -38.61
C PHE A 415 8.42 7.75 -39.85
N ARG A 416 7.12 7.58 -40.15
CA ARG A 416 6.64 6.78 -41.29
C ARG A 416 7.11 7.28 -42.66
N GLU A 417 7.38 8.58 -42.78
CA GLU A 417 7.84 9.21 -44.03
C GLU A 417 9.29 8.85 -44.40
N THR A 418 10.06 8.31 -43.44
CA THR A 418 11.49 8.03 -43.60
C THR A 418 11.82 6.57 -43.93
N GLY A 419 10.83 5.74 -44.27
CA GLY A 419 11.03 4.36 -44.73
C GLY A 419 11.80 3.50 -43.72
N SER A 420 12.90 2.87 -44.14
CA SER A 420 13.72 2.00 -43.27
C SER A 420 14.39 2.74 -42.10
N GLN A 421 14.68 4.03 -42.24
CA GLN A 421 15.13 4.86 -41.12
C GLN A 421 14.02 5.09 -40.09
N GLY A 422 12.76 5.12 -40.52
CA GLY A 422 11.60 5.27 -39.65
C GLY A 422 11.49 4.11 -38.66
N ARG A 423 11.66 2.87 -39.13
CA ARG A 423 11.65 1.68 -38.29
C ARG A 423 12.69 1.75 -37.16
N LYS A 424 13.90 2.22 -37.46
CA LYS A 424 14.95 2.37 -36.45
C LYS A 424 14.56 3.37 -35.36
N LYS A 425 13.96 4.51 -35.75
CA LYS A 425 13.47 5.53 -34.81
C LYS A 425 12.37 4.99 -33.89
N TYR A 426 11.45 4.16 -34.39
CA TYR A 426 10.44 3.51 -33.55
C TYR A 426 11.07 2.61 -32.48
N ILE A 427 12.07 1.80 -32.84
CA ILE A 427 12.75 0.92 -31.89
C ILE A 427 13.54 1.74 -30.86
N GLU A 428 14.24 2.79 -31.29
CA GLU A 428 14.95 3.73 -30.41
C GLU A 428 13.98 4.38 -29.40
N LEU A 429 12.81 4.86 -29.86
CA LEU A 429 11.76 5.40 -29.01
C LEU A 429 11.22 4.34 -28.03
N GLY A 430 11.04 3.11 -28.49
CA GLY A 430 10.61 2.01 -27.62
C GLY A 430 11.58 1.75 -26.47
N TYR A 431 12.89 1.80 -26.73
CA TYR A 431 13.90 1.73 -25.68
C TYR A 431 13.86 2.93 -24.75
N GLU A 432 13.73 4.16 -25.28
CA GLU A 432 13.61 5.37 -24.46
C GLU A 432 12.41 5.27 -23.49
N ILE A 433 11.26 4.80 -23.98
CA ILE A 433 10.06 4.60 -23.15
C ILE A 433 10.31 3.53 -22.08
N LEU A 434 10.92 2.40 -22.43
CA LEU A 434 11.26 1.36 -21.45
C LEU A 434 12.22 1.89 -20.38
N GLU A 435 13.27 2.62 -20.76
CA GLU A 435 14.20 3.24 -19.82
C GLU A 435 13.48 4.22 -18.89
N TYR A 436 12.61 5.06 -19.44
CA TYR A 436 11.84 6.03 -18.67
C TYR A 436 10.90 5.35 -17.65
N VAL A 437 10.10 4.37 -18.09
CA VAL A 437 9.11 3.70 -17.23
C VAL A 437 9.76 2.79 -16.19
N LEU A 438 10.87 2.14 -16.54
CA LEU A 438 11.59 1.20 -15.67
C LEU A 438 12.64 1.87 -14.78
N THR A 439 12.82 3.19 -14.88
CA THR A 439 13.72 3.92 -13.98
C THR A 439 13.24 3.74 -12.54
N LEU A 440 13.94 2.87 -11.81
CA LEU A 440 13.67 2.52 -10.42
C LEU A 440 13.70 3.77 -9.55
N ALA A 441 12.81 3.79 -8.57
CA ALA A 441 12.72 4.87 -7.61
C ALA A 441 13.69 4.71 -6.43
N ILE A 442 14.81 3.98 -6.53
CA ILE A 442 15.68 3.61 -5.39
C ILE A 442 17.06 4.25 -5.51
#